data_AF-A0A2X2VAR8-F1
#
_entry.id   AF-A0A2X2VAR8-F1
#
_cell.length_a   1.000
_cell.length_b   1.000
_cell.length_c   1.000
_cell.angle_alpha   90.00
_cell.angle_beta   90.00
_cell.angle_gamma   90.00
#
_symmetry.space_group_name_H-M   'P 1'
#
loop_
_entity.id
_entity.type
_entity.pdbx_description
1 polymer ?
#
loop_
_entity_poly.entity_id
_entity_poly.type
_entity_poly.pdbx_seq_one_letter_code
_entity_poly.pdbx_strand_id
1 'polypeptide(L)'
;MQDPYSLRCQPQVMGACLTQLRQAMEVLLVEANAVSDNPLVFAEEGDVISGGNFHAEPVAMAADNLALAIAEIGALSERRIALMMDKHMSQLPPFLVKNGGVNSGFMIAQVTAAALASENKALAHPHSVDSLPTSANQEDHVSMAPAAGRRLWEMGGKHAWGSLR
;
A
#
# COMPACT_ATOMS: atom_id res chain seq x y z
N MET A 1 -10.61 26.77 19.15
CA MET A 1 -9.61 25.68 19.08
C MET A 1 -9.80 24.96 17.76
N GLN A 2 -8.75 24.52 17.07
CA GLN A 2 -8.85 23.82 15.78
C GLN A 2 -8.72 22.30 15.97
N ASP A 3 -9.42 21.51 15.15
CA ASP A 3 -9.31 20.05 15.19
C ASP A 3 -7.90 19.57 14.81
N PRO A 4 -7.43 18.45 15.38
CA PRO A 4 -6.19 17.78 15.00
C PRO A 4 -6.16 17.38 13.51
N TYR A 5 -4.95 17.28 12.94
CA TYR A 5 -4.78 17.02 11.51
C TYR A 5 -5.30 15.66 11.07
N SER A 6 -5.30 14.65 11.94
CA SER A 6 -5.89 13.33 11.65
C SER A 6 -7.40 13.40 11.37
N LEU A 7 -8.06 14.49 11.76
CA LEU A 7 -9.44 14.82 11.39
C LEU A 7 -9.50 15.84 10.26
N ARG A 8 -8.90 17.01 10.47
CA ARG A 8 -9.07 18.18 9.59
C ARG A 8 -8.37 18.05 8.25
N CYS A 9 -7.26 17.32 8.20
CA CYS A 9 -6.49 17.11 6.97
C CYS A 9 -6.88 15.80 6.25
N GLN A 10 -7.97 15.13 6.66
CA GLN A 10 -8.44 13.91 5.99
C GLN A 10 -8.65 14.09 4.49
N PRO A 11 -9.30 15.18 3.99
CA PRO A 11 -9.48 15.35 2.55
C PRO A 11 -8.15 15.41 1.78
N GLN A 12 -7.12 16.03 2.35
CA GLN A 12 -5.81 16.18 1.74
C GLN A 12 -5.06 14.85 1.72
N VAL A 13 -4.99 14.15 2.86
CA VAL A 13 -4.26 12.87 2.97
C VAL A 13 -4.96 11.76 2.19
N MET A 14 -6.27 11.60 2.39
CA MET A 14 -7.04 10.57 1.67
C MET A 14 -7.20 10.92 0.19
N GLY A 15 -7.22 12.21 -0.18
CA GLY A 15 -7.21 12.66 -1.57
C GLY A 15 -5.90 12.32 -2.28
N ALA A 16 -4.75 12.45 -1.61
CA ALA A 16 -3.47 11.98 -2.14
C ALA A 16 -3.47 10.46 -2.34
N CYS A 17 -3.95 9.69 -1.36
CA CYS A 17 -4.08 8.23 -1.48
C CYS A 17 -4.99 7.83 -2.65
N LEU A 18 -6.15 8.48 -2.80
CA LEU A 18 -7.07 8.22 -3.91
C LEU A 18 -6.43 8.52 -5.28
N THR A 19 -5.60 9.55 -5.35
CA THR A 19 -4.86 9.89 -6.59
C THR A 19 -3.87 8.80 -6.94
N GLN A 20 -3.07 8.31 -5.97
CA GLN A 20 -2.15 7.19 -6.18
C GLN A 20 -2.88 5.90 -6.62
N LEU A 21 -4.02 5.58 -5.99
CA LEU A 21 -4.84 4.43 -6.37
C LEU A 21 -5.33 4.54 -7.82
N ARG A 22 -5.74 5.74 -8.27
CA ARG A 22 -6.20 5.99 -9.63
C ARG A 22 -5.08 5.87 -10.67
N GLN A 23 -3.89 6.38 -10.35
CA GLN A 23 -2.71 6.24 -11.21
C GLN A 23 -2.32 4.77 -11.38
N ALA A 24 -2.28 4.01 -10.30
CA ALA A 24 -2.01 2.58 -10.37
C ALA A 24 -3.09 1.84 -11.17
N MET A 25 -4.36 2.18 -10.98
CA MET A 25 -5.46 1.61 -11.76
C MET A 25 -5.32 1.86 -13.26
N GLU A 26 -4.95 3.07 -13.66
CA GLU A 26 -4.74 3.42 -15.08
C GLU A 26 -3.67 2.51 -15.71
N VAL A 27 -2.52 2.37 -15.06
CA VAL A 27 -1.42 1.51 -15.54
C VAL A 27 -1.84 0.04 -15.58
N LEU A 28 -2.45 -0.46 -14.51
CA LEU A 28 -2.85 -1.87 -14.41
C LEU A 28 -3.98 -2.23 -15.39
N LEU A 29 -4.86 -1.29 -15.73
CA LEU A 29 -5.88 -1.50 -16.75
C LEU A 29 -5.28 -1.61 -18.14
N VAL A 30 -4.26 -0.80 -18.46
CA VAL A 30 -3.53 -0.94 -19.72
C VAL A 30 -2.84 -2.31 -19.76
N GLU A 31 -2.10 -2.67 -18.71
CA GLU A 31 -1.38 -3.94 -18.66
C GLU A 31 -2.31 -5.16 -18.74
N ALA A 32 -3.47 -5.11 -18.06
CA ALA A 32 -4.46 -6.19 -18.11
C ALA A 32 -5.02 -6.45 -19.52
N ASN A 33 -4.89 -5.49 -20.44
CA ASN A 33 -5.31 -5.60 -21.83
C ASN A 33 -4.12 -5.62 -22.82
N ALA A 34 -2.88 -5.64 -22.31
CA ALA A 34 -1.69 -5.59 -23.14
C ALA A 34 -1.33 -6.97 -23.73
N VAL A 35 -0.69 -6.95 -24.90
CA VAL A 35 0.03 -8.11 -25.45
C VAL A 35 1.45 -8.06 -24.90
N SER A 36 1.73 -8.93 -23.93
CA SER A 36 2.97 -8.93 -23.14
C SER A 36 3.84 -10.17 -23.36
N ASP A 37 3.46 -11.08 -24.27
CA ASP A 37 4.31 -12.18 -24.71
C ASP A 37 5.35 -11.71 -25.74
N ASN A 38 6.24 -12.63 -26.11
CA ASN A 38 7.30 -12.38 -27.09
C ASN A 38 7.73 -13.69 -27.78
N PRO A 39 7.97 -13.69 -29.12
CA PRO A 39 7.89 -12.56 -30.06
C PRO A 39 6.46 -12.18 -30.45
N LEU A 40 6.28 -10.96 -30.94
CA LEU A 40 5.01 -10.48 -31.49
C LEU A 40 4.85 -10.90 -32.95
N VAL A 41 3.65 -11.31 -33.32
CA VAL A 41 3.30 -11.71 -34.70
C VAL A 41 2.35 -10.67 -35.31
N PHE A 42 2.82 -10.01 -36.37
CA PHE A 42 2.08 -9.00 -37.12
C PHE A 42 1.60 -9.63 -38.43
N ALA A 43 0.43 -10.27 -38.35
CA ALA A 43 -0.06 -11.15 -39.40
C ALA A 43 -0.43 -10.44 -40.71
N GLU A 44 -0.82 -9.16 -40.65
CA GLU A 44 -1.16 -8.37 -41.84
C GLU A 44 0.10 -8.06 -42.67
N GLU A 45 1.20 -7.80 -42.00
CA GLU A 45 2.52 -7.53 -42.59
C GLU A 45 3.30 -8.81 -42.89
N GLY A 46 2.94 -9.94 -42.24
CA GLY A 46 3.69 -11.19 -42.30
C GLY A 46 4.97 -11.17 -41.45
N ASP A 47 5.07 -10.23 -40.50
CA ASP A 47 6.26 -9.97 -39.70
C ASP A 47 6.22 -10.71 -38.35
N VAL A 48 7.41 -11.07 -37.85
CA VAL A 48 7.63 -11.56 -36.48
C VAL A 48 8.71 -10.70 -35.85
N ILE A 49 8.36 -9.94 -34.80
CA ILE A 49 9.23 -8.95 -34.18
C ILE A 49 9.50 -9.36 -32.73
N SER A 50 10.78 -9.45 -32.36
CA SER A 50 11.18 -9.58 -30.96
C SER A 50 11.19 -8.19 -30.30
N GLY A 51 10.46 -8.06 -29.19
CA GLY A 51 10.39 -6.87 -28.35
C GLY A 51 10.68 -7.19 -26.88
N GLY A 52 10.19 -6.34 -25.99
CA GLY A 52 10.41 -6.43 -24.55
C GLY A 52 9.16 -6.20 -23.69
N ASN A 53 7.96 -6.37 -24.26
CA ASN A 53 6.69 -6.07 -23.57
C ASN A 53 6.45 -6.94 -22.33
N PHE A 54 7.17 -8.06 -22.19
CA PHE A 54 7.14 -8.91 -20.98
C PHE A 54 7.77 -8.24 -19.76
N HIS A 55 8.53 -7.15 -19.93
CA HIS A 55 9.19 -6.47 -18.82
C HIS A 55 8.19 -5.64 -18.01
N ALA A 56 7.73 -6.19 -16.89
CA ALA A 56 6.65 -5.64 -16.06
C ALA A 56 7.06 -4.45 -15.17
N GLU A 57 7.92 -3.54 -15.66
CA GLU A 57 8.34 -2.34 -14.91
C GLU A 57 7.16 -1.43 -14.53
N PRO A 58 6.19 -1.15 -15.44
CA PRO A 58 5.04 -0.32 -15.09
C PRO A 58 4.21 -0.93 -13.95
N VAL A 59 4.07 -2.26 -13.94
CA VAL A 59 3.35 -2.99 -12.88
C VAL A 59 4.07 -2.90 -11.55
N ALA A 60 5.41 -3.03 -11.54
CA ALA A 60 6.20 -2.92 -10.32
C ALA A 60 6.07 -1.53 -9.69
N MET A 61 6.21 -0.47 -10.49
CA MET A 61 6.05 0.91 -10.01
C MET A 61 4.61 1.21 -9.58
N ALA A 62 3.60 0.70 -10.30
CA ALA A 62 2.20 0.84 -9.90
C ALA A 62 1.93 0.17 -8.55
N ALA A 63 2.46 -1.03 -8.33
CA ALA A 63 2.38 -1.72 -7.04
C ALA A 63 3.10 -0.94 -5.94
N ASP A 64 4.27 -0.36 -6.24
CA ASP A 64 5.01 0.45 -5.27
C ASP A 64 4.27 1.74 -4.87
N ASN A 65 3.59 2.37 -5.82
CA ASN A 65 2.71 3.52 -5.58
C ASN A 65 1.51 3.16 -4.70
N LEU A 66 0.93 1.96 -4.86
CA LEU A 66 -0.16 1.48 -4.01
C LEU A 66 0.30 1.29 -2.55
N ALA A 67 1.53 0.84 -2.32
CA ALA A 67 2.05 0.66 -0.97
C ALA A 67 2.09 1.96 -0.17
N LEU A 68 2.46 3.08 -0.83
CA LEU A 68 2.43 4.40 -0.21
C LEU A 68 1.01 4.76 0.27
N ALA A 69 0.01 4.54 -0.60
CA ALA A 69 -1.39 4.81 -0.26
C ALA A 69 -1.88 3.95 0.91
N ILE A 70 -1.59 2.64 0.90
CA ILE A 70 -2.00 1.72 1.96
C ILE A 70 -1.35 2.12 3.30
N ALA A 71 -0.05 2.43 3.31
CA ALA A 71 0.65 2.85 4.51
C ALA A 71 0.05 4.14 5.12
N GLU A 72 -0.21 5.15 4.29
CA GLU A 72 -0.76 6.45 4.75
C GLU A 72 -2.20 6.35 5.23
N ILE A 73 -3.05 5.53 4.59
CA ILE A 73 -4.40 5.23 5.07
C ILE A 73 -4.32 4.62 6.48
N GLY A 74 -3.41 3.67 6.69
CA GLY A 74 -3.12 3.05 7.98
C GLY A 74 -2.68 4.05 9.05
N ALA A 75 -1.67 4.85 8.73
CA ALA A 75 -1.12 5.85 9.63
C ALA A 75 -2.19 6.88 10.06
N LEU A 76 -2.99 7.38 9.11
CA LEU A 76 -4.03 8.36 9.42
C LEU A 76 -5.14 7.76 10.28
N SER A 77 -5.53 6.50 10.01
CA SER A 77 -6.50 5.77 10.83
C SER A 77 -6.00 5.56 12.26
N GLU A 78 -4.76 5.11 12.41
CA GLU A 78 -4.13 4.88 13.71
C GLU A 78 -4.04 6.19 14.53
N ARG A 79 -3.71 7.31 13.89
CA ARG A 79 -3.72 8.63 14.58
C ARG A 79 -5.11 9.03 15.06
N ARG A 80 -6.20 8.64 14.38
CA ARG A 80 -7.57 8.84 14.87
C ARG A 80 -7.90 7.90 16.03
N ILE A 81 -7.41 6.67 16.02
CA ILE A 81 -7.52 5.75 17.17
C ILE A 81 -6.84 6.38 18.40
N ALA A 82 -5.58 6.81 18.24
CA ALA A 82 -4.83 7.46 19.32
C ALA A 82 -5.53 8.72 19.85
N LEU A 83 -6.11 9.52 18.95
CA LEU A 83 -6.91 10.69 19.31
C LEU A 83 -8.10 10.32 20.22
N MET A 84 -8.84 9.25 19.90
CA MET A 84 -9.98 8.81 20.71
C MET A 84 -9.58 8.31 22.09
N MET A 85 -8.37 7.73 22.23
CA MET A 85 -7.89 7.22 23.52
C MET A 85 -7.51 8.33 24.51
N ASP A 86 -7.13 9.51 24.00
CA ASP A 86 -6.71 10.65 24.80
C ASP A 86 -7.91 11.50 25.26
N LYS A 87 -8.22 11.44 26.55
CA LYS A 87 -9.32 12.21 27.18
C LYS A 87 -9.20 13.73 26.97
N HIS A 88 -7.99 14.26 26.85
CA HIS A 88 -7.76 15.70 26.70
C HIS A 88 -8.12 16.19 25.30
N MET A 89 -8.12 15.28 24.33
CA MET A 89 -8.43 15.57 22.94
C MET A 89 -9.84 15.10 22.56
N SER A 90 -10.26 13.92 23.02
CA SER A 90 -11.51 13.29 22.62
C SER A 90 -12.74 13.78 23.36
N GLN A 91 -12.58 14.36 24.55
CA GLN A 91 -13.69 14.66 25.49
C GLN A 91 -14.49 13.40 25.88
N LEU A 92 -13.90 12.21 25.72
CA LEU A 92 -14.46 10.93 26.10
C LEU A 92 -13.71 10.37 27.33
N PRO A 93 -14.27 9.35 28.02
CA PRO A 93 -13.52 8.62 29.04
C PRO A 93 -12.19 8.09 28.47
N PRO A 94 -11.08 8.14 29.23
CA PRO A 94 -9.79 7.63 28.77
C PRO A 94 -9.90 6.17 28.35
N PHE A 95 -9.30 5.81 27.22
CA PHE A 95 -9.36 4.47 26.62
C PHE A 95 -10.78 3.93 26.35
N LEU A 96 -11.77 4.84 26.24
CA LEU A 96 -13.17 4.57 25.92
C LEU A 96 -13.85 3.58 26.87
N VAL A 97 -13.54 3.64 28.17
CA VAL A 97 -14.10 2.72 29.17
C VAL A 97 -14.63 3.44 30.41
N LYS A 98 -15.71 2.89 30.98
CA LYS A 98 -16.20 3.30 32.31
C LYS A 98 -15.34 2.64 33.41
N ASN A 99 -15.26 3.27 34.57
CA ASN A 99 -14.45 2.79 35.71
C ASN A 99 -12.98 2.56 35.32
N GLY A 100 -12.38 3.58 34.68
CA GLY A 100 -10.95 3.59 34.39
C GLY A 100 -10.11 3.46 35.67
N GLY A 101 -8.97 2.78 35.58
CA GLY A 101 -8.13 2.41 36.73
C GLY A 101 -8.37 0.98 37.23
N VAL A 102 -9.51 0.38 36.87
CA VAL A 102 -9.79 -1.06 37.04
C VAL A 102 -9.95 -1.75 35.68
N ASN A 103 -10.59 -1.08 34.72
CA ASN A 103 -10.71 -1.57 33.35
C ASN A 103 -9.70 -0.88 32.41
N SER A 104 -9.07 -1.67 31.53
CA SER A 104 -8.11 -1.17 30.53
C SER A 104 -8.75 -0.66 29.24
N GLY A 105 -10.03 -0.97 28.99
CA GLY A 105 -10.73 -0.52 27.78
C GLY A 105 -10.01 -0.90 26.49
N PHE A 106 -9.86 0.06 25.59
CA PHE A 106 -9.19 -0.12 24.29
C PHE A 106 -7.68 0.13 24.32
N MET A 107 -7.07 0.24 25.51
CA MET A 107 -5.64 0.54 25.65
C MET A 107 -4.75 -0.40 24.82
N ILE A 108 -4.96 -1.71 24.91
CA ILE A 108 -4.14 -2.68 24.16
C ILE A 108 -4.55 -2.76 22.68
N ALA A 109 -5.82 -2.54 22.36
CA ALA A 109 -6.26 -2.46 20.97
C ALA A 109 -5.55 -1.30 20.22
N GLN A 110 -5.30 -0.17 20.88
CA GLN A 110 -4.49 0.91 20.34
C GLN A 110 -3.04 0.46 20.07
N VAL A 111 -2.44 -0.31 20.98
CA VAL A 111 -1.06 -0.83 20.79
C VAL A 111 -0.99 -1.74 19.57
N THR A 112 -1.97 -2.62 19.38
CA THR A 112 -2.07 -3.46 18.17
C THR A 112 -2.19 -2.60 16.91
N ALA A 113 -3.05 -1.58 16.90
CA ALA A 113 -3.18 -0.67 15.76
C ALA A 113 -1.87 0.05 15.43
N ALA A 114 -1.13 0.50 16.46
CA ALA A 114 0.17 1.14 16.31
C ALA A 114 1.22 0.19 15.71
N ALA A 115 1.27 -1.07 16.17
CA ALA A 115 2.18 -2.08 15.64
C ALA A 115 1.89 -2.36 14.15
N LEU A 116 0.63 -2.63 13.80
CA LEU A 116 0.21 -2.90 12.42
C LEU A 116 0.51 -1.72 11.47
N ALA A 117 0.22 -0.49 11.90
CA ALA A 117 0.54 0.70 11.11
C ALA A 117 2.06 0.92 10.97
N SER A 118 2.85 0.56 11.98
CA SER A 118 4.31 0.66 11.94
C SER A 118 4.93 -0.35 10.96
N GLU A 119 4.43 -1.58 10.93
CA GLU A 119 4.94 -2.60 10.00
C GLU A 119 4.74 -2.19 8.53
N ASN A 120 3.63 -1.53 8.21
CA ASN A 120 3.38 -1.01 6.85
C ASN A 120 4.44 0.00 6.39
N LYS A 121 5.14 0.68 7.31
CA LYS A 121 6.22 1.61 6.94
C LYS A 121 7.42 0.87 6.37
N ALA A 122 7.82 -0.24 7.00
CA ALA A 122 8.92 -1.06 6.51
C ALA A 122 8.52 -1.75 5.19
N LEU A 123 7.31 -2.29 5.15
CA LEU A 123 6.78 -2.91 3.94
C LEU A 123 6.65 -1.92 2.79
N ALA A 124 6.53 -0.61 3.03
CA ALA A 124 6.41 0.41 1.99
C ALA A 124 7.67 0.58 1.12
N HIS A 125 8.82 0.01 1.49
CA HIS A 125 10.04 0.05 0.67
C HIS A 125 9.77 -0.45 -0.77
N PRO A 126 10.22 0.28 -1.81
CA PRO A 126 9.96 -0.11 -3.19
C PRO A 126 10.75 -1.36 -3.58
N HIS A 127 10.09 -2.27 -4.32
CA HIS A 127 10.76 -3.42 -4.91
C HIS A 127 11.26 -3.13 -6.33
N SER A 128 10.60 -2.20 -7.04
CA SER A 128 10.96 -1.81 -8.42
C SER A 128 12.34 -1.19 -8.57
N VAL A 129 12.97 -0.76 -7.47
CA VAL A 129 14.32 -0.18 -7.49
C VAL A 129 15.43 -1.23 -7.37
N ASP A 130 15.06 -2.51 -7.18
CA ASP A 130 16.00 -3.63 -7.12
C ASP A 130 15.97 -4.41 -8.43
N SER A 131 17.14 -4.90 -8.84
CA SER A 131 17.32 -5.70 -10.04
C SER A 131 18.59 -6.54 -9.89
N LEU A 132 18.50 -7.82 -10.26
CA LEU A 132 19.64 -8.75 -10.26
C LEU A 132 19.67 -9.51 -11.59
N PRO A 133 20.83 -9.56 -12.27
CA PRO A 133 20.93 -10.17 -13.58
C PRO A 133 20.77 -11.68 -13.50
N THR A 134 20.06 -12.25 -14.47
CA THR A 134 19.87 -13.70 -14.64
C THR A 134 20.37 -14.15 -16.01
N SER A 135 20.39 -15.48 -16.22
CA SER A 135 20.65 -16.07 -17.54
C SER A 135 21.98 -15.60 -18.18
N ALA A 136 23.06 -15.60 -17.39
CA ALA A 136 24.40 -15.13 -17.82
C ALA A 136 24.42 -13.68 -18.36
N ASN A 137 23.69 -12.78 -17.69
CA ASN A 137 23.47 -11.36 -18.07
C ASN A 137 22.65 -11.17 -19.36
N GLN A 138 21.96 -12.20 -19.85
CA GLN A 138 21.00 -12.02 -20.94
C GLN A 138 19.74 -11.28 -20.47
N GLU A 139 19.36 -11.49 -19.20
CA GLU A 139 18.29 -10.79 -18.49
C GLU A 139 18.96 -9.92 -17.44
N ASP A 140 19.55 -8.80 -17.86
CA ASP A 140 20.40 -7.94 -17.03
C ASP A 140 19.62 -6.90 -16.20
N HIS A 141 18.35 -6.69 -16.54
CA HIS A 141 17.42 -5.84 -15.80
C HIS A 141 16.06 -6.51 -15.64
N VAL A 142 15.49 -6.48 -14.43
CA VAL A 142 14.18 -7.05 -14.10
C VAL A 142 13.40 -6.13 -13.15
N SER A 143 12.07 -6.24 -13.14
CA SER A 143 11.21 -5.28 -12.42
C SER A 143 10.85 -5.64 -10.98
N MET A 144 11.04 -6.90 -10.57
CA MET A 144 10.56 -7.43 -9.30
C MET A 144 9.04 -7.26 -9.05
N ALA A 145 8.23 -7.05 -10.11
CA ALA A 145 6.79 -6.78 -10.02
C ALA A 145 5.99 -7.78 -9.16
N PRO A 146 6.25 -9.12 -9.21
CA PRO A 146 5.54 -10.06 -8.35
C PRO A 146 5.76 -9.81 -6.85
N ALA A 147 6.98 -9.42 -6.44
CA ALA A 147 7.28 -9.09 -5.06
C ALA A 147 6.60 -7.78 -4.65
N ALA A 148 6.68 -6.76 -5.52
CA ALA A 148 6.00 -5.47 -5.35
C ALA A 148 4.48 -5.65 -5.14
N GLY A 149 3.82 -6.49 -5.93
CA GLY A 149 2.39 -6.77 -5.82
C GLY A 149 2.04 -7.65 -4.60
N ARG A 150 2.82 -8.70 -4.34
CA ARG A 150 2.55 -9.66 -3.25
C ARG A 150 2.51 -8.98 -1.88
N ARG A 151 3.43 -8.05 -1.59
CA ARG A 151 3.47 -7.36 -0.30
C ARG A 151 2.19 -6.55 -0.01
N LEU A 152 1.48 -6.09 -1.03
CA LEU A 152 0.25 -5.31 -0.87
C LEU A 152 -0.86 -6.12 -0.20
N TRP A 153 -0.88 -7.45 -0.36
CA TRP A 153 -1.86 -8.30 0.30
C TRP A 153 -1.64 -8.32 1.82
N GLU A 154 -0.38 -8.40 2.24
CA GLU A 154 -0.03 -8.32 3.65
C GLU A 154 -0.37 -6.93 4.21
N MET A 155 0.01 -5.86 3.51
CA MET A 155 -0.30 -4.49 3.95
C MET A 155 -1.81 -4.24 4.02
N GLY A 156 -2.58 -4.71 3.04
CA GLY A 156 -4.04 -4.62 3.00
C GLY A 156 -4.73 -5.45 4.09
N GLY A 157 -4.23 -6.66 4.34
CA GLY A 157 -4.74 -7.55 5.38
C GLY A 157 -4.64 -6.95 6.80
N LYS A 158 -3.62 -6.14 7.05
CA LYS A 158 -3.43 -5.41 8.32
C LYS A 158 -4.51 -4.36 8.58
N HIS A 159 -5.19 -3.84 7.55
CA HIS A 159 -6.33 -2.93 7.73
C HIS A 159 -7.66 -3.64 8.04
N ALA A 160 -7.80 -4.91 7.65
CA ALA A 160 -9.04 -5.66 7.80
C ALA A 160 -9.13 -6.46 9.12
N TRP A 161 -8.19 -6.27 10.06
CA TRP A 161 -8.05 -7.08 11.29
C TRP A 161 -7.88 -8.58 11.03
N GLY A 162 -7.58 -8.99 9.79
CA GLY A 162 -7.50 -10.39 9.37
C GLY A 162 -6.23 -11.13 9.78
N SER A 163 -5.26 -10.45 10.41
CA SER A 163 -3.95 -11.00 10.78
C SER A 163 -3.90 -11.66 12.17
N LEU A 164 -5.04 -11.85 12.84
CA LEU A 164 -5.16 -12.55 14.14
C LEU A 164 -5.63 -14.01 14.00
N ARG A 165 -5.27 -14.69 12.91
CA ARG A 165 -5.47 -16.14 12.77
C ARG A 165 -4.18 -16.91 13.00
#